data_AF-R1AYB2-F1
#
_entry.id   AF-R1AYB2-F1
#
_cell.length_a   1.000
_cell.length_b   1.000
_cell.length_c   1.000
_cell.angle_alpha   90.00
_cell.angle_beta   90.00
_cell.angle_gamma   90.00
#
_symmetry.space_group_name_H-M   'P 1'
#
loop_
_entity.id
_entity.type
_entity.pdbx_description
1 polymer ?
#
loop_
_entity_poly.entity_id
_entity_poly.type
_entity_poly.pdbx_seq_one_letter_code
_entity_poly.pdbx_strand_id
1 'polypeptide(L)' 'MMDIILILKATFAGVVLGALFEKIRLPLPAPPVFAGVMGVLGVLLGGKLVELFM' A
#
# COMPACT_ATOMS: atom_id res chain seq x y z
N MET A 1 -8.00 -18.88 -1.34
CA MET A 1 -7.76 -19.09 0.11
C MET A 1 -6.38 -18.57 0.53
N MET A 2 -5.33 -18.77 -0.28
CA MET A 2 -3.98 -18.22 -0.04
C MET A 2 -3.94 -16.69 -0.04
N ASP A 3 -4.72 -16.03 -0.90
CA ASP A 3 -4.67 -14.57 -1.10
C ASP A 3 -5.23 -13.76 0.07
N ILE A 4 -6.32 -14.24 0.69
CA ILE A 4 -6.93 -13.57 1.85
C ILE A 4 -5.95 -13.57 3.03
N ILE A 5 -5.29 -14.70 3.28
CA ILE A 5 -4.29 -14.83 4.35
C ILE A 5 -3.11 -13.89 4.06
N LEU A 6 -2.69 -13.78 2.79
CA LEU A 6 -1.63 -12.86 2.39
C LEU A 6 -2.02 -11.39 2.61
N ILE A 7 -3.24 -11.00 2.23
CA ILE A 7 -3.78 -9.65 2.46
C ILE A 7 -3.73 -9.31 3.95
N LEU A 8 -4.24 -10.21 4.81
CA LEU A 8 -4.25 -10.01 6.26
C LEU A 8 -2.83 -9.86 6.82
N LYS A 9 -1.88 -10.68 6.37
CA LYS A 9 -0.47 -10.58 6.78
C LYS A 9 0.17 -9.27 6.32
N ALA A 10 -0.08 -8.84 5.07
CA ALA A 10 0.45 -7.60 4.53
C ALA A 10 -0.11 -6.38 5.26
N THR A 11 -1.43 -6.35 5.52
CA THR A 11 -2.08 -5.31 6.31
C THR A 11 -1.50 -5.26 7.72
N PHE A 12 -1.36 -6.41 8.39
CA PHE A 12 -0.79 -6.47 9.73
C PHE A 12 0.66 -5.97 9.77
N ALA A 13 1.49 -6.40 8.82
CA ALA A 13 2.87 -5.92 8.69
C ALA A 13 2.91 -4.40 8.49
N GLY A 14 2.05 -3.84 7.63
CA GLY A 14 1.94 -2.40 7.40
C GLY A 14 1.55 -1.63 8.67
N VAL A 15 0.58 -2.14 9.44
CA VAL A 15 0.17 -1.54 10.73
C VAL A 15 1.33 -1.54 11.73
N VAL A 16 2.03 -2.66 11.87
CA VAL A 16 3.18 -2.77 12.78
C VAL A 16 4.32 -1.84 12.36
N LEU A 17 4.66 -1.79 11.07
CA LEU A 17 5.69 -0.88 10.55
C LEU A 17 5.32 0.58 10.78
N GLY A 18 4.08 0.97 10.46
CA GLY A 18 3.60 2.34 10.67
C GLY A 18 3.67 2.74 12.14
N ALA A 19 3.17 1.90 13.04
CA ALA A 19 3.22 2.15 14.47
C ALA A 19 4.66 2.20 15.01
N LEU A 20 5.54 1.31 14.54
CA LEU A 20 6.94 1.28 14.96
C LEU A 20 7.67 2.55 14.53
N PHE A 21 7.57 2.91 13.25
CA PHE A 21 8.26 4.08 12.67
C PHE A 21 7.80 5.39 13.30
N GLU A 22 6.50 5.54 13.50
CA GLU A 22 5.93 6.69 14.21
C GLU A 22 6.45 6.76 15.67
N LYS A 23 6.46 5.62 16.37
CA LYS A 23 6.94 5.54 17.77
C LYS A 23 8.40 5.96 17.92
N ILE A 24 9.26 5.61 16.95
CA ILE A 24 10.69 5.97 16.96
C ILE A 24 11.00 7.25 16.18
N ARG A 25 9.97 7.96 15.69
CA ARG A 25 10.07 9.21 14.92
C ARG A 25 10.94 9.09 13.66
N LEU A 26 10.91 7.92 13.02
CA LEU A 26 11.51 7.74 11.71
C LEU A 26 10.52 8.17 10.61
N PRO A 27 11.02 8.70 9.47
CA PRO A 27 10.19 8.98 8.31
C PRO A 27 9.43 7.71 7.88
N LEU A 28 8.12 7.82 7.70
CA LEU A 28 7.30 6.69 7.25
C LEU A 28 7.76 6.21 5.87
N PRO A 29 7.87 4.88 5.65
CA PRO A 29 8.29 4.33 4.36
C PRO A 29 7.18 4.40 3.30
N ALA A 30 5.92 4.46 3.73
CA ALA A 30 4.76 4.59 2.85
C ALA A 30 4.38 6.07 2.62
N PRO A 31 3.69 6.41 1.51
CA PRO A 31 3.26 7.78 1.25
C PRO A 31 2.43 8.34 2.42
N PRO A 32 2.89 9.41 3.10
CA PRO A 32 2.20 9.94 4.29
C PRO A 32 1.03 10.87 3.93
N VAL A 33 0.86 11.20 2.65
CA VAL A 33 -0.17 12.11 2.15
C VAL A 33 -1.12 11.39 1.20
N PHE A 34 -2.40 11.79 1.24
CA PHE A 34 -3.45 11.19 0.41
C PHE A 34 -3.11 11.26 -1.09
N ALA A 35 -2.53 12.36 -1.56
CA ALA A 35 -2.10 12.50 -2.95
C ALA A 35 -1.12 11.41 -3.40
N GLY A 36 -0.20 10.98 -2.52
CA GLY A 36 0.75 9.91 -2.82
C GLY A 36 0.07 8.54 -2.88
N VAL A 37 -0.90 8.28 -1.99
CA VAL A 37 -1.73 7.07 -2.03
C VAL A 37 -2.54 6.99 -3.33
N MET A 38 -3.15 8.12 -3.73
CA MET A 38 -3.89 8.22 -4.99
C MET A 38 -2.99 8.03 -6.22
N GLY A 39 -1.73 8.48 -6.16
CA GLY A 39 -0.74 8.21 -7.21
C GLY A 39 -0.48 6.71 -7.41
N VAL A 40 -0.24 5.97 -6.31
CA VAL A 40 -0.03 4.50 -6.37
C VAL A 40 -1.27 3.78 -6.89
N LEU A 41 -2.47 4.16 -6.41
CA LEU A 41 -3.73 3.64 -6.94
C LEU A 41 -3.89 3.92 -8.44
N GLY A 42 -3.56 5.12 -8.90
CA GLY A 42 -3.61 5.51 -10.30
C GLY A 42 -2.72 4.65 -11.19
N VAL A 43 -1.52 4.26 -10.73
CA VAL A 43 -0.63 3.34 -11.45
C VAL A 43 -1.27 1.95 -11.62
N LEU A 44 -1.88 1.41 -10.57
CA LEU A 44 -2.56 0.10 -10.63
C LEU A 44 -3.77 0.14 -11.57
N LEU A 45 -4.59 1.19 -11.47
CA LEU A 45 -5.74 1.39 -12.34
C LEU A 45 -5.32 1.58 -13.79
N GLY A 46 -4.29 2.38 -14.05
CA GLY A 46 -3.73 2.57 -15.39
C GLY A 46 -3.28 1.26 -16.03
N GLY A 47 -2.56 0.41 -15.28
CA GLY A 47 -2.17 -0.91 -15.75
C GLY A 47 -3.36 -1.81 -16.08
N LYS A 48 -4.39 -1.82 -15.23
CA LYS A 48 -5.63 -2.57 -15.46
C LYS A 48 -6.44 -2.04 -16.64
N LEU A 49 -6.45 -0.73 -16.85
CA LEU A 49 -7.08 -0.12 -18.02
C LEU A 49 -6.38 -0.58 -19.30
N VAL A 50 -5.05 -0.55 -19.35
CA VAL A 50 -4.31 -1.06 -20.51
C VAL A 50 -4.58 -2.54 -20.77
N GLU A 51 -4.59 -3.37 -19.73
CA GLU A 51 -4.94 -4.81 -19.81
C GLU A 51 -6.36 -5.06 -20.33
N LEU A 52 -7.28 -4.11 -20.17
CA LEU A 52 -8.65 -4.24 -20.70
C LEU A 52 -8.73 -3.97 -22.22
N PHE A 53 -7.84 -3.14 -22.75
CA PHE A 53 -7.85 -2.69 -24.15
C PHE A 53 -6.84 -3.40 -25.05
N MET A 54 -5.86 -4.09 -24.47
CA MET A 54 -4.87 -4.91 -25.17
C MET A 54 -5.20 -6.40 -25.04
#